data_AF-A0A917ZQI3-F1
#
_entry.id   AF-A0A917ZQI3-F1
#
_cell.length_a   1.000
_cell.length_b   1.000
_cell.length_c   1.000
_cell.angle_alpha   90.00
_cell.angle_beta   90.00
_cell.angle_gamma   90.00
#
_symmetry.space_group_name_H-M   'P 1'
#
loop_
_entity.id
_entity.type
_entity.pdbx_description
1 polymer ?
#
loop_
_entity_poly.entity_id
_entity_poly.type
_entity_poly.pdbx_seq_one_letter_code
_entity_poly.pdbx_strand_id
1 'polypeptide(L)'
;MGDVANSPTNTPKQSSSPDADWGDVKSYTVSGGRVAFDLGGSTGKLVSATPDSGWRMKVWNEPAWIRVDFTEGGTTSSVFCTWNGHPPTVDTWHS
;
A
#
# COMPACT_ATOMS: atom_id res chain seq x y z
N MET A 1 23.96 31.84 -7.72
CA MET A 1 24.28 31.19 -9.02
C MET A 1 25.14 29.99 -8.72
N GLY A 2 24.64 28.77 -8.98
CA GLY A 2 25.44 27.54 -8.97
C GLY A 2 25.15 26.51 -7.87
N ASP A 3 24.02 25.82 -8.00
CA ASP A 3 23.72 24.39 -7.77
C ASP A 3 24.57 23.54 -6.79
N VAL A 4 23.92 22.98 -5.76
CA VAL A 4 24.38 21.76 -5.07
C VAL A 4 23.25 20.75 -4.83
N ALA A 5 23.53 19.54 -5.32
CA ALA A 5 23.06 18.22 -4.88
C ALA A 5 21.61 17.80 -5.14
N ASN A 6 21.45 17.14 -6.29
CA ASN A 6 20.45 16.12 -6.59
C ASN A 6 20.44 15.04 -5.49
N SER A 7 19.29 14.78 -4.87
CA SER A 7 19.03 13.58 -4.05
C SER A 7 17.55 13.25 -4.17
N PRO A 8 17.15 12.16 -4.86
CA PRO A 8 15.78 11.69 -4.78
C PRO A 8 15.60 11.01 -3.43
N THR A 9 15.18 11.78 -2.43
CA THR A 9 14.71 11.25 -1.15
C THR A 9 13.33 10.64 -1.38
N ASN A 10 13.29 9.42 -1.91
CA ASN A 10 12.07 8.63 -1.99
C ASN A 10 11.77 8.03 -0.61
N THR A 11 11.39 8.88 0.34
CA THR A 11 10.84 8.42 1.61
C THR A 11 9.35 8.20 1.39
N PRO A 12 8.84 6.95 1.41
CA PRO A 12 7.40 6.76 1.41
C PRO A 12 6.85 7.45 2.67
N LYS A 13 6.04 8.48 2.45
CA LYS A 13 5.39 9.25 3.50
C LYS A 13 4.40 8.33 4.21
N GLN A 14 4.86 7.61 5.24
CA GLN A 14 4.00 6.91 6.20
C GLN A 14 3.08 7.95 6.84
N SER A 15 1.89 8.10 6.25
CA SER A 15 0.81 8.90 6.81
C SER A 15 0.02 7.97 7.73
N SER A 16 0.59 7.68 8.90
CA SER A 16 -0.10 6.94 9.95
C SER A 16 -0.94 7.93 10.75
N SER A 17 -2.20 8.11 10.38
CA SER A 17 -3.21 8.73 11.27
C SER A 17 -4.01 7.62 11.94
N PRO A 18 -4.01 7.53 13.28
CA PRO A 18 -4.87 6.63 14.03
C PRO A 18 -6.06 7.41 14.58
N ASP A 19 -7.25 7.21 14.01
CA ASP A 19 -8.51 7.50 14.69
C ASP A 19 -9.50 6.42 14.22
N ALA A 20 -9.83 5.52 15.15
CA ALA A 20 -10.77 4.43 14.92
C ALA A 20 -12.22 4.93 15.01
N ASP A 21 -13.11 4.10 14.47
CA ASP A 21 -14.57 4.20 14.37
C ASP A 21 -15.11 4.96 13.14
N TRP A 22 -16.09 4.32 12.49
CA TRP A 22 -16.77 4.64 11.21
C TRP A 22 -15.98 4.28 9.93
N GLY A 23 -16.04 3.00 9.52
CA GLY A 23 -15.60 2.52 8.20
C GLY A 23 -14.20 2.98 7.82
N ASP A 24 -13.18 2.38 8.43
CA ASP A 24 -11.79 2.83 8.31
C ASP A 24 -11.18 2.47 6.95
N VAL A 25 -11.66 3.13 5.89
CA VAL A 25 -11.11 2.98 4.53
C VAL A 25 -9.86 3.83 4.40
N LYS A 26 -8.70 3.18 4.35
CA LYS A 26 -7.40 3.84 4.16
C LYS A 26 -6.84 3.57 2.78
N SER A 27 -6.33 4.63 2.14
CA SER A 27 -5.63 4.54 0.87
C SER A 27 -4.12 4.65 1.05
N TYR A 28 -3.38 3.78 0.37
CA TYR A 28 -1.93 3.66 0.37
C TYR A 28 -1.44 3.92 -1.06
N THR A 29 -0.52 4.87 -1.22
CA THR A 29 0.12 5.18 -2.50
C THR A 29 1.54 4.66 -2.47
N VAL A 30 1.93 3.89 -3.47
CA VAL A 30 3.28 3.34 -3.66
C VAL A 30 3.76 3.68 -5.08
N SER A 31 5.04 3.44 -5.38
CA SER A 31 5.63 3.82 -6.68
C SER A 31 4.91 3.26 -7.90
N GLY A 32 4.19 2.13 -7.75
CA GLY A 32 3.48 1.47 -8.86
C GLY A 32 1.97 1.62 -8.87
N GLY A 33 1.39 2.40 -7.97
CA GLY A 33 -0.04 2.65 -7.94
C GLY A 33 -0.61 2.95 -6.56
N ARG A 34 -1.92 2.77 -6.45
CA ARG A 34 -2.69 3.06 -5.24
C ARG A 34 -3.54 1.86 -4.84
N VAL A 35 -3.62 1.61 -3.54
CA VAL A 35 -4.48 0.58 -2.94
C VAL A 35 -5.35 1.21 -1.86
N ALA A 36 -6.60 0.81 -1.73
CA ALA A 36 -7.46 1.16 -0.61
C ALA A 36 -7.96 -0.09 0.10
N PHE A 37 -7.84 -0.10 1.42
CA PHE A 37 -8.35 -1.16 2.28
C PHE A 37 -9.38 -0.62 3.25
N ASP A 38 -10.44 -1.39 3.50
CA ASP A 38 -11.31 -1.21 4.66
C ASP A 38 -10.70 -1.98 5.83
N LEU A 39 -10.42 -1.25 6.92
CA LEU A 39 -9.74 -1.72 8.12
C LEU A 39 -10.63 -1.62 9.37
N GLY A 40 -11.92 -1.29 9.19
CA GLY A 40 -12.84 -0.98 10.28
C GLY A 40 -13.32 -2.17 11.12
N GLY A 41 -12.83 -3.38 10.86
CA GLY A 41 -13.22 -4.60 11.56
C GLY A 41 -12.04 -5.42 12.07
N SER A 42 -12.28 -6.67 12.44
CA SER A 42 -11.23 -7.65 12.76
C SER A 42 -10.56 -8.24 11.51
N THR A 43 -11.02 -7.86 10.32
CA THR A 43 -10.50 -8.30 9.03
C THR A 43 -10.27 -7.13 8.11
N GLY A 44 -9.22 -7.18 7.29
CA GLY A 44 -9.01 -6.24 6.20
C GLY A 44 -9.78 -6.65 4.94
N LYS A 45 -10.27 -5.67 4.18
CA LYS A 45 -10.87 -5.92 2.86
C LYS A 45 -10.25 -5.01 1.82
N LEU A 46 -9.96 -5.55 0.64
CA LEU A 46 -9.54 -4.73 -0.49
C LEU A 46 -10.74 -4.01 -1.07
N VAL A 47 -10.72 -2.68 -1.04
CA VAL A 47 -11.76 -1.82 -1.64
C VAL A 47 -11.41 -1.50 -3.09
N SER A 48 -10.17 -1.10 -3.34
CA SER A 48 -9.68 -0.82 -4.68
C SER A 48 -8.16 -1.01 -4.78
N ALA A 49 -7.69 -1.36 -5.97
CA ALA A 49 -6.28 -1.33 -6.32
C ALA A 49 -6.17 -0.87 -7.78
N THR A 50 -5.39 0.19 -7.99
CA THR A 50 -5.24 0.83 -9.29
C THR A 50 -3.75 0.97 -9.60
N PRO A 51 -3.24 0.26 -10.63
CA PRO A 51 -1.86 0.44 -11.06
C PRO A 51 -1.69 1.78 -11.75
N ASP A 52 -0.51 2.37 -11.62
CA ASP A 52 -0.09 3.47 -12.48
C ASP A 52 0.19 2.97 -13.91
N SER A 53 0.20 3.90 -14.88
CA SER A 53 0.44 3.55 -16.29
C SER A 53 1.79 2.85 -16.46
N GLY A 54 1.82 1.73 -17.18
CA GLY A 54 3.03 0.93 -17.38
C GLY A 54 3.25 -0.16 -16.32
N TRP A 55 2.57 -0.06 -15.17
CA TRP A 55 2.65 -1.05 -14.10
C TRP A 55 1.63 -2.17 -14.28
N ARG A 56 2.05 -3.38 -13.95
CA ARG A 56 1.18 -4.56 -13.88
C ARG A 56 0.78 -4.78 -12.43
N MET A 57 -0.49 -5.08 -12.22
CA MET A 57 -1.04 -5.37 -10.91
C MET A 57 -1.33 -6.86 -10.74
N LYS A 58 -1.02 -7.41 -9.56
CA LYS A 58 -1.48 -8.74 -9.10
C LYS A 58 -2.04 -8.63 -7.69
N VAL A 59 -3.14 -9.34 -7.43
CA VAL A 59 -3.81 -9.34 -6.13
C VAL A 59 -3.95 -10.77 -5.65
N TRP A 60 -3.63 -11.00 -4.37
CA TRP A 60 -3.91 -12.23 -3.65
C TRP A 60 -4.80 -11.90 -2.46
N ASN A 61 -5.92 -12.59 -2.34
CA ASN A 61 -6.89 -12.39 -1.26
C ASN A 61 -7.04 -13.71 -0.51
N GLU A 62 -6.53 -13.74 0.72
CA GLU A 62 -6.55 -14.89 1.60
C GLU A 62 -7.30 -14.56 2.90
N PRO A 63 -7.74 -15.58 3.68
CA PRO A 63 -8.59 -15.36 4.85
C PRO A 63 -8.01 -14.46 5.95
N ALA A 64 -6.69 -14.36 6.03
CA ALA A 64 -5.97 -13.59 7.06
C ALA A 64 -5.03 -12.53 6.47
N TRP A 65 -4.97 -12.39 5.15
CA TRP A 65 -4.12 -11.41 4.50
C TRP A 65 -4.53 -11.11 3.05
N ILE A 66 -4.22 -9.91 2.59
CA ILE A 66 -4.25 -9.51 1.19
C ILE A 66 -2.88 -9.02 0.79
N ARG A 67 -2.44 -9.36 -0.42
CA ARG A 67 -1.24 -8.78 -1.05
C ARG A 67 -1.63 -8.15 -2.37
N VAL A 68 -1.08 -6.98 -2.65
CA VAL A 68 -1.17 -6.31 -3.94
C VAL A 68 0.25 -6.01 -4.42
N ASP A 69 0.64 -6.57 -5.56
CA ASP A 69 1.92 -6.28 -6.19
C ASP A 69 1.70 -5.43 -7.43
N PHE A 70 2.47 -4.35 -7.53
CA PHE A 70 2.68 -3.56 -8.73
C PHE A 70 4.08 -3.87 -9.27
N THR A 71 4.19 -4.20 -10.55
CA THR A 71 5.47 -4.50 -11.22
C THR A 71 5.63 -3.76 -12.54
N GLU A 72 6.78 -3.14 -12.75
CA GLU A 72 7.17 -2.50 -14.01
C GLU A 72 8.66 -2.76 -14.27
N GLY A 73 9.00 -3.32 -15.44
CA GLY A 73 10.39 -3.32 -15.93
C GLY A 73 11.49 -3.92 -15.04
N GLY A 74 11.15 -4.64 -13.96
CA GLY A 74 12.09 -5.17 -12.97
C GLY A 74 11.93 -4.58 -11.56
N THR A 75 11.19 -3.48 -11.42
CA THR A 75 10.82 -2.87 -10.15
C THR A 75 9.51 -3.47 -9.63
N THR A 76 9.44 -3.72 -8.32
CA THR A 76 8.24 -4.22 -7.64
C THR A 76 7.89 -3.32 -6.47
N SER A 77 6.61 -3.00 -6.33
CA SER A 77 6.05 -2.39 -5.13
C SER A 77 4.92 -3.29 -4.62
N SER A 78 5.00 -3.72 -3.37
CA SER A 78 4.03 -4.60 -2.75
C SER A 78 3.34 -3.91 -1.58
N VAL A 79 2.03 -4.12 -1.45
CA VAL A 79 1.24 -3.70 -0.31
C VAL A 79 0.61 -4.93 0.30
N PHE A 80 0.81 -5.14 1.59
CA PHE A 80 0.29 -6.26 2.36
C PHE A 80 -0.70 -5.71 3.38
N CYS A 81 -1.87 -6.31 3.48
CA CYS A 81 -2.81 -6.10 4.57
C CYS A 81 -2.95 -7.42 5.33
N THR A 82 -2.70 -7.46 6.62
CA THR A 82 -2.63 -8.70 7.42
C THR A 82 -3.48 -8.58 8.69
N TRP A 83 -4.23 -9.62 9.02
CA TRP A 83 -5.05 -9.70 10.24
C TRP A 83 -5.09 -11.17 10.72
N ASN A 84 -4.11 -11.59 11.50
CA ASN A 84 -4.08 -12.96 12.01
C ASN A 84 -4.35 -12.99 13.51
N GLY A 85 -5.59 -12.71 13.90
CA GLY A 85 -6.01 -12.60 15.30
C GLY A 85 -5.75 -11.23 15.94
N HIS A 86 -5.40 -10.23 15.14
CA HIS A 86 -5.24 -8.83 15.52
C HIS A 86 -5.98 -7.92 14.54
N PRO A 87 -6.26 -6.65 14.90
CA PRO A 87 -6.78 -5.67 13.94
C PRO A 87 -5.89 -5.58 12.69
N PRO A 88 -6.47 -5.34 11.51
CA PRO A 88 -5.73 -5.37 10.26
C PRO A 88 -4.63 -4.30 10.21
N THR A 89 -3.42 -4.75 9.87
CA THR A 89 -2.23 -3.92 9.70
C THR A 89 -1.83 -3.86 8.23
N VAL A 90 -1.22 -2.77 7.80
CA VAL A 90 -0.77 -2.59 6.41
C VAL A 90 0.71 -2.29 6.35
N ASP A 91 1.42 -3.05 5.51
CA ASP A 91 2.84 -2.93 5.24
C ASP A 91 3.09 -2.69 3.75
N THR A 92 4.08 -1.87 3.43
CA THR A 92 4.49 -1.59 2.04
C THR A 92 5.94 -1.94 1.84
N TRP A 93 6.24 -2.65 0.75
CA TRP A 93 7.60 -3.04 0.36
C TRP A 93 7.90 -2.58 -1.06
N HIS A 94 9.18 -2.30 -1.35
CA HIS A 94 9.64 -1.84 -2.65
C HIS A 94 11.06 -2.39 -2.95
N SER A 95 11.34 -2.75 -4.20
CA SER A 95 12.65 -3.26 -4.68
C SER A 95 13.31 -2.37 -5.71
#